data_AF-A0A7S3KRM0-F1
#
_entry.id   AF-A0A7S3KRM0-F1
#
_cell.length_a   1.000
_cell.length_b   1.000
_cell.length_c   1.000
_cell.angle_alpha   90.00
_cell.angle_beta   90.00
_cell.angle_gamma   90.00
#
_symmetry.space_group_name_H-M   'P 1'
#
loop_
_entity.id
_entity.type
_entity.pdbx_description
1 polymer ?
#
loop_
_entity_poly.entity_id
_entity_poly.type
_entity_poly.pdbx_seq_one_letter_code
_entity_poly.pdbx_strand_id
1 'polypeptide(L)'
;LTIFFPGFLYNLYPLSLGECLQFGSLISAVDPVATISIFKNFGVNKNIFFLVFGESVLNDAVSIALNHSFAVLTQTEFSGGQLIQMGINFFIIFFGSIAFGLIMGIIVSLMLKYIQFDNDQFIELSFFFFFSYIPYILSEAIGLSGILSILITGMVMGHYAKYSLSPISRVTVENILQVISSIAEIFIFAYLGLSFPLISVKTPP
;
A
#
# COMPACT_ATOMS: atom_id res chain seq x y z
N LEU A 1 12.48 -9.98 14.14
CA LEU A 1 12.10 -11.30 14.70
C LEU A 1 13.07 -11.82 15.78
N THR A 2 14.38 -11.75 15.57
CA THR A 2 15.42 -12.35 16.45
C THR A 2 15.52 -11.78 17.87
N ILE A 3 15.05 -10.55 18.13
CA ILE A 3 14.98 -9.95 19.48
C ILE A 3 13.63 -10.26 20.17
N PHE A 4 12.58 -10.51 19.40
CA PHE A 4 11.22 -10.71 19.90
C PHE A 4 10.96 -12.15 20.37
N PHE A 5 11.51 -13.14 19.67
CA PHE A 5 11.39 -14.54 20.05
C PHE A 5 12.01 -14.85 21.43
N PRO A 6 13.21 -14.31 21.76
CA PRO A 6 13.74 -14.34 23.13
C PRO A 6 12.87 -13.52 24.10
N GLY A 7 12.40 -12.33 23.72
CA GLY A 7 11.55 -11.51 24.58
C GLY A 7 10.25 -12.19 25.03
N PHE A 8 9.61 -12.96 24.14
CA PHE A 8 8.44 -13.80 24.42
C PHE A 8 8.80 -15.03 25.29
N LEU A 9 9.92 -15.71 24.99
CA LEU A 9 10.40 -16.87 25.76
C LEU A 9 10.87 -16.52 27.19
N TYR A 10 11.45 -15.33 27.37
CA TYR A 10 11.97 -14.83 28.65
C TYR A 10 11.02 -13.89 29.39
N ASN A 11 9.79 -13.70 28.87
CA ASN A 11 8.74 -12.88 29.48
C ASN A 11 9.17 -11.42 29.79
N LEU A 12 10.07 -10.86 28.97
CA LEU A 12 10.66 -9.54 29.17
C LEU A 12 9.71 -8.40 28.77
N TYR A 13 8.69 -8.69 27.96
CA TYR A 13 7.60 -7.78 27.59
C TYR A 13 6.26 -8.53 27.65
N PRO A 14 5.22 -7.99 28.31
CA PRO A 14 3.90 -8.63 28.40
C PRO A 14 3.11 -8.41 27.11
N LEU A 15 3.64 -8.87 25.98
CA LEU A 15 2.96 -8.77 24.69
C LEU A 15 2.21 -10.07 24.40
N SER A 16 0.93 -9.94 24.08
CA SER A 16 0.09 -11.01 23.57
C SER A 16 0.60 -11.50 22.21
N LEU A 17 0.22 -12.72 21.83
CA LEU A 17 0.57 -13.28 20.52
C LEU A 17 -0.04 -12.45 19.37
N GLY A 18 -1.21 -11.86 19.57
CA GLY A 18 -1.84 -10.95 18.61
C GLY A 18 -0.99 -9.69 18.38
N GLU A 19 -0.48 -9.07 19.45
CA GLU A 19 0.40 -7.90 19.33
C GLU A 19 1.72 -8.24 18.66
N CYS A 20 2.28 -9.43 18.93
CA CYS A 20 3.49 -9.91 18.25
C CYS A 20 3.28 -10.08 16.74
N LEU A 21 2.14 -10.68 16.32
CA LEU A 21 1.80 -10.88 14.91
C LEU A 21 1.53 -9.54 14.21
N GLN A 22 0.79 -8.65 14.87
CA GLN A 22 0.51 -7.31 14.37
C GLN A 22 1.80 -6.51 14.18
N PHE A 23 2.67 -6.48 15.20
CA PHE A 23 3.98 -5.84 15.10
C PHE A 23 4.84 -6.45 13.98
N GLY A 24 4.86 -7.79 13.89
CA GLY A 24 5.55 -8.51 12.82
C GLY A 24 5.08 -8.09 11.43
N SER A 25 3.78 -7.92 11.22
CA SER A 25 3.24 -7.45 9.95
C SER A 25 3.63 -6.01 9.63
N LEU A 26 3.68 -5.11 10.61
CA LEU A 26 4.08 -3.71 10.42
C LEU A 26 5.54 -3.57 10.00
N ILE A 27 6.45 -4.34 10.61
CA ILE A 27 7.89 -4.29 10.29
C ILE A 27 8.26 -5.13 9.07
N SER A 28 7.31 -5.90 8.52
CA SER A 28 7.54 -6.71 7.32
C SER A 28 7.61 -5.86 6.05
N ALA A 29 6.97 -4.69 6.03
CA ALA A 29 7.08 -3.72 4.96
C ALA A 29 8.54 -3.25 4.84
N VAL A 30 9.12 -3.39 3.64
CA VAL A 30 10.53 -3.07 3.37
C VAL A 30 10.58 -1.96 2.33
N ASP A 31 11.10 -0.80 2.72
CA ASP A 31 11.32 0.32 1.83
C ASP A 31 12.70 0.20 1.14
N PRO A 32 12.76 0.05 -0.20
CA PRO A 32 13.99 -0.15 -0.93
C PRO A 32 14.59 1.18 -1.43
N VAL A 33 14.02 2.36 -1.09
CA VAL A 33 14.40 3.67 -1.68
C VAL A 33 15.91 3.93 -1.62
N ALA A 34 16.56 3.62 -0.49
CA ALA A 34 18.01 3.76 -0.35
C ALA A 34 18.80 2.81 -1.28
N THR A 35 18.40 1.54 -1.34
CA THR A 35 19.01 0.51 -2.19
C THR A 35 18.83 0.84 -3.67
N ILE A 36 17.63 1.28 -4.05
CA ILE A 36 17.28 1.68 -5.42
C ILE A 36 18.11 2.89 -5.86
N SER A 37 18.32 3.86 -4.97
CA SER A 37 19.13 5.05 -5.24
C SER A 37 20.59 4.69 -5.53
N ILE A 38 21.14 3.72 -4.79
CA ILE A 38 22.48 3.18 -5.04
C ILE A 38 22.52 2.45 -6.39
N PHE A 39 21.55 1.60 -6.68
CA PHE A 39 21.49 0.85 -7.96
C PHE A 39 21.45 1.75 -9.19
N LYS A 40 20.77 2.91 -9.13
CA LYS A 40 20.80 3.92 -10.20
C LYS A 40 22.20 4.47 -10.44
N ASN A 41 22.98 4.70 -9.39
CA ASN A 41 24.33 5.25 -9.50
C ASN A 41 25.36 4.25 -10.03
N PHE A 42 25.15 2.96 -9.78
CA PHE A 42 26.04 1.88 -10.22
C PHE A 42 25.67 1.27 -11.58
N GLY A 43 24.65 1.79 -12.27
CA GLY A 43 24.25 1.30 -13.60
C GLY A 43 23.71 -0.14 -13.59
N VAL A 44 23.08 -0.55 -12.48
CA VAL A 44 22.52 -1.90 -12.33
C VAL A 44 21.41 -2.14 -13.37
N ASN A 45 21.25 -3.39 -13.80
CA ASN A 45 20.26 -3.79 -14.79
C ASN A 45 18.84 -3.28 -14.40
N LYS A 46 18.17 -2.61 -15.34
CA LYS A 46 16.80 -2.08 -15.18
C LYS A 46 15.80 -3.15 -14.73
N ASN A 47 16.02 -4.42 -15.07
CA ASN A 47 15.17 -5.53 -14.64
C ASN A 47 15.22 -5.73 -13.12
N ILE A 48 16.40 -5.60 -12.50
CA ILE A 48 16.57 -5.72 -11.05
C ILE A 48 15.89 -4.54 -10.36
N PHE A 49 16.02 -3.34 -10.93
CA PHE A 49 15.33 -2.14 -10.44
C PHE A 49 13.81 -2.35 -10.37
N PHE A 50 13.19 -2.79 -11.48
CA PHE A 50 11.74 -2.99 -11.51
C PHE A 50 11.28 -4.17 -10.63
N LEU A 51 12.10 -5.21 -10.50
CA LEU A 51 11.79 -6.36 -9.65
C LEU A 51 11.76 -5.96 -8.17
N VAL A 52 12.80 -5.28 -7.68
CA VAL A 52 12.87 -4.82 -6.28
C VAL A 52 11.79 -3.78 -5.99
N PHE A 53 11.55 -2.85 -6.92
CA PHE A 53 10.47 -1.87 -6.76
C PHE A 53 9.09 -2.55 -6.68
N GLY A 54 8.82 -3.52 -7.57
CA GLY A 54 7.57 -4.27 -7.57
C GLY A 54 7.38 -5.11 -6.30
N GLU A 55 8.44 -5.78 -5.85
CA GLU A 55 8.43 -6.55 -4.60
C GLU A 55 8.07 -5.67 -3.40
N SER A 56 8.72 -4.52 -3.24
CA SER A 56 8.46 -3.61 -2.13
C SER A 56 7.04 -3.04 -2.14
N VAL A 57 6.55 -2.60 -3.31
CA VAL A 57 5.19 -2.08 -3.46
C VAL A 57 4.13 -3.14 -3.11
N LEU A 58 4.33 -4.39 -3.53
CA LEU A 58 3.44 -5.50 -3.16
C LEU A 58 3.54 -5.86 -1.68
N ASN A 59 4.76 -5.86 -1.13
CA ASN A 59 5.01 -6.17 0.27
C ASN A 59 4.36 -5.16 1.22
N ASP A 60 4.38 -3.87 0.89
CA ASP A 60 3.71 -2.84 1.68
C ASP A 60 2.19 -3.07 1.73
N ALA A 61 1.58 -3.37 0.59
CA ALA A 61 0.14 -3.64 0.52
C ALA A 61 -0.26 -4.91 1.30
N VAL A 62 0.54 -5.99 1.19
CA VAL A 62 0.34 -7.24 1.96
C VAL A 62 0.50 -6.98 3.46
N SER A 63 1.54 -6.24 3.85
CA SER A 63 1.85 -5.93 5.25
C SER A 63 0.72 -5.16 5.91
N ILE A 64 0.13 -4.19 5.22
CA ILE A 64 -1.03 -3.43 5.73
C ILE A 64 -2.28 -4.31 5.84
N ALA A 65 -2.55 -5.18 4.85
CA ALA A 65 -3.67 -6.11 4.90
C ALA A 65 -3.55 -7.13 6.04
N LEU A 66 -2.33 -7.61 6.31
CA LEU A 66 -2.02 -8.48 7.45
C LEU A 66 -2.19 -7.73 8.77
N ASN A 67 -1.70 -6.51 8.89
CA ASN A 67 -1.85 -5.68 10.08
C ASN A 67 -3.33 -5.47 10.43
N HIS A 68 -4.17 -5.15 9.44
CA HIS A 68 -5.61 -5.01 9.65
C HIS A 68 -6.26 -6.31 10.11
N SER A 69 -5.83 -7.45 9.53
CA SER A 69 -6.32 -8.77 9.94
C SER A 69 -5.92 -9.11 11.37
N PHE A 70 -4.66 -8.86 11.76
CA PHE A 70 -4.16 -9.15 13.10
C PHE A 70 -4.63 -8.16 14.17
N ALA A 71 -5.04 -6.95 13.81
CA ALA A 71 -5.66 -6.00 14.75
C ALA A 71 -6.94 -6.55 15.42
N VAL A 72 -7.61 -7.52 14.79
CA VAL A 72 -8.78 -8.21 15.38
C VAL A 72 -8.36 -9.19 16.49
N LEU A 73 -7.15 -9.75 16.45
CA LEU A 73 -6.62 -10.69 17.46
C LEU A 73 -6.25 -10.01 18.76
N THR A 74 -5.88 -8.73 18.74
CA THR A 74 -5.51 -8.01 19.97
C THR A 74 -6.72 -7.71 20.86
N GLN A 75 -7.94 -7.89 20.34
CA GLN A 75 -9.19 -7.58 21.04
C GLN A 75 -9.97 -8.82 21.48
N THR A 76 -9.55 -10.03 21.12
CA THR A 76 -10.31 -11.27 21.35
C THR A 76 -9.47 -12.35 22.05
N GLU A 77 -10.11 -13.19 22.87
CA GLU A 77 -9.42 -14.31 23.54
C GLU A 77 -8.95 -15.34 22.51
N PHE A 78 -7.67 -15.71 22.60
CA PHE A 78 -6.96 -16.51 21.62
C PHE A 78 -7.46 -17.97 21.60
N SER A 79 -8.17 -18.37 20.55
CA SER A 79 -8.51 -19.77 20.27
C SER A 79 -7.86 -20.26 18.98
N GLY A 80 -7.26 -21.45 18.99
CA GLY A 80 -6.55 -22.01 17.82
C GLY A 80 -7.42 -22.15 16.56
N GLY A 81 -8.75 -22.30 16.72
CA GLY A 81 -9.70 -22.31 15.60
C GLY A 81 -9.88 -20.94 14.92
N GLN A 82 -9.70 -19.84 15.66
CA GLN A 82 -9.81 -18.49 15.12
C GLN A 82 -8.65 -18.16 14.18
N LEU A 83 -7.43 -18.65 14.47
CA LEU A 83 -6.27 -18.45 13.59
C LEU A 83 -6.50 -18.98 12.17
N ILE A 84 -7.09 -20.17 12.05
CA ILE A 84 -7.37 -20.79 10.75
C ILE A 84 -8.44 -19.97 10.01
N GLN A 85 -9.52 -19.60 10.71
CA GLN A 85 -10.59 -18.78 10.14
C GLN A 85 -10.06 -17.42 9.66
N MET A 86 -9.10 -16.83 10.37
CA MET A 86 -8.46 -15.58 10.01
C MET A 86 -7.53 -15.72 8.81
N GLY A 87 -6.75 -16.80 8.73
CA GLY A 87 -5.95 -17.10 7.55
C GLY A 87 -6.82 -17.19 6.29
N ILE A 88 -7.97 -17.88 6.40
CA ILE A 88 -8.95 -17.96 5.32
C ILE A 88 -9.52 -16.58 4.98
N ASN A 89 -9.93 -15.80 5.99
CA ASN A 89 -10.47 -14.46 5.78
C ASN A 89 -9.45 -13.52 5.11
N PHE A 90 -8.17 -13.60 5.51
CA PHE A 90 -7.09 -12.87 4.88
C PHE A 90 -6.99 -13.20 3.39
N PHE A 91 -6.99 -14.48 3.01
CA PHE A 91 -6.95 -14.86 1.59
C PHE A 91 -8.17 -14.37 0.81
N ILE A 92 -9.36 -14.41 1.42
CA ILE A 92 -10.59 -13.88 0.80
C ILE A 92 -10.45 -12.37 0.56
N ILE A 93 -10.05 -11.60 1.57
CA ILE A 93 -9.86 -10.16 1.44
C ILE A 93 -8.75 -9.86 0.43
N PHE A 94 -7.63 -10.58 0.48
CA PHE A 94 -6.48 -10.38 -0.40
C PHE A 94 -6.84 -10.61 -1.88
N PHE A 95 -7.33 -11.80 -2.22
CA PHE A 95 -7.72 -12.12 -3.60
C PHE A 95 -8.96 -11.34 -4.04
N GLY A 96 -9.91 -11.09 -3.14
CA GLY A 96 -11.07 -10.25 -3.40
C GLY A 96 -10.68 -8.82 -3.78
N SER A 97 -9.74 -8.22 -3.06
CA SER A 97 -9.22 -6.88 -3.36
C SER A 97 -8.46 -6.83 -4.68
N ILE A 98 -7.68 -7.86 -5.00
CA ILE A 98 -7.00 -7.97 -6.31
C ILE A 98 -8.02 -8.05 -7.44
N ALA A 99 -9.00 -8.96 -7.33
CA ALA A 99 -10.03 -9.12 -8.35
C ALA A 99 -10.85 -7.83 -8.52
N PHE A 100 -11.24 -7.19 -7.42
CA PHE A 100 -11.96 -5.93 -7.43
C PHE A 100 -11.15 -4.81 -8.08
N GLY A 101 -9.88 -4.64 -7.71
CA GLY A 101 -8.97 -3.66 -8.30
C GLY A 101 -8.75 -3.88 -9.80
N LEU A 102 -8.66 -5.13 -10.26
CA LEU A 102 -8.56 -5.45 -11.68
C LEU A 102 -9.81 -5.00 -12.45
N ILE A 103 -10.99 -5.37 -11.95
CA ILE A 103 -12.28 -5.02 -12.57
C ILE A 103 -12.44 -3.50 -12.62
N MET A 104 -12.23 -2.82 -11.50
CA MET A 104 -12.35 -1.36 -11.41
C MET A 104 -11.33 -0.65 -12.28
N GLY A 105 -10.07 -1.11 -12.31
CA GLY A 105 -9.03 -0.54 -13.17
C GLY A 105 -9.38 -0.63 -14.66
N ILE A 106 -9.98 -1.74 -15.10
CA ILE A 106 -10.47 -1.90 -16.48
C ILE A 106 -11.64 -0.95 -16.73
N ILE A 107 -12.62 -0.89 -15.83
CA ILE A 107 -13.79 0.00 -15.95
C ILE A 107 -13.33 1.46 -16.07
N VAL A 108 -12.46 1.92 -15.18
CA VAL A 108 -11.94 3.30 -15.20
C VAL A 108 -11.16 3.58 -16.50
N SER A 109 -10.31 2.63 -16.93
CA SER A 109 -9.55 2.77 -18.19
C SER A 109 -10.46 2.85 -19.42
N LEU A 110 -11.57 2.10 -19.43
CA LEU A 110 -12.59 2.15 -20.48
C LEU A 110 -13.38 3.45 -20.42
N MET A 111 -13.78 3.91 -19.24
CA MET A 111 -14.47 5.20 -19.07
C MET A 111 -13.61 6.34 -19.64
N LEU A 112 -12.32 6.39 -19.26
CA LEU A 112 -11.38 7.37 -19.80
C LEU A 112 -11.19 7.27 -21.32
N LYS A 113 -11.36 6.08 -21.91
CA LYS A 113 -11.26 5.87 -23.36
C LYS A 113 -12.48 6.37 -24.13
N TYR A 114 -13.68 6.18 -23.59
CA TYR A 114 -14.93 6.52 -24.27
C TYR A 114 -15.39 7.95 -24.03
N ILE A 115 -14.96 8.58 -22.93
CA ILE A 115 -15.23 10.00 -22.68
C ILE A 115 -14.33 10.81 -23.62
N GLN A 116 -14.93 11.44 -24.62
CA GLN A 116 -14.26 12.44 -25.44
C GLN A 116 -14.17 13.72 -24.62
N PHE A 117 -12.99 14.00 -24.09
CA PHE A 117 -12.67 15.32 -23.54
C PHE A 117 -12.44 16.25 -24.72
N ASP A 118 -13.20 17.34 -24.84
CA ASP A 118 -13.12 18.35 -25.91
C ASP A 118 -11.80 19.16 -25.86
N ASN A 119 -10.67 18.47 -25.81
CA ASN A 119 -9.31 18.98 -25.62
C ASN A 119 -9.06 19.79 -24.33
N ASP A 120 -9.96 19.74 -23.36
CA ASP A 120 -9.71 20.35 -22.03
C ASP A 120 -8.89 19.40 -21.15
N GLN A 121 -7.59 19.68 -21.08
CA GLN A 121 -6.62 18.97 -20.27
C GLN A 121 -6.98 18.97 -18.77
N PHE A 122 -7.58 20.04 -18.25
CA PHE A 122 -7.90 20.12 -16.81
C PHE A 122 -9.03 19.16 -16.43
N ILE A 123 -10.03 19.02 -17.30
CA ILE A 123 -11.14 18.08 -17.10
C ILE A 123 -10.60 16.65 -17.17
N GLU A 124 -9.79 16.33 -18.18
CA GLU A 124 -9.19 15.01 -18.35
C GLU A 124 -8.37 14.59 -17.11
N LEU A 125 -7.52 15.49 -16.60
CA LEU A 125 -6.74 15.27 -15.37
C LEU A 125 -7.62 15.08 -14.14
N SER A 126 -8.63 15.93 -13.97
CA SER A 126 -9.54 15.87 -12.82
C SER A 126 -10.30 14.54 -12.78
N PHE A 127 -10.80 14.09 -13.93
CA PHE A 127 -11.43 12.78 -14.07
C PHE A 127 -10.46 11.65 -13.78
N PHE A 128 -9.23 11.71 -14.30
CA PHE A 128 -8.21 10.71 -14.01
C PHE A 128 -7.98 10.54 -12.51
N PHE A 129 -7.73 11.63 -11.77
CA PHE A 129 -7.50 11.57 -10.33
C PHE A 129 -8.74 11.11 -9.56
N PHE A 130 -9.91 11.65 -9.90
CA PHE A 130 -11.16 11.30 -9.23
C PHE A 130 -11.49 9.80 -9.37
N PHE A 131 -11.48 9.29 -10.60
CA PHE A 131 -11.78 7.88 -10.86
C PHE A 131 -10.67 6.92 -10.43
N SER A 132 -9.42 7.38 -10.33
CA SER A 132 -8.34 6.58 -9.74
C SER A 132 -8.54 6.31 -8.24
N TYR A 133 -9.22 7.23 -7.53
CA TYR A 133 -9.43 7.12 -6.08
C TYR A 133 -10.73 6.37 -5.70
N ILE A 134 -11.77 6.42 -6.53
CA ILE A 134 -13.05 5.73 -6.25
C ILE A 134 -12.89 4.24 -5.87
N PRO A 135 -12.04 3.43 -6.52
CA PRO A 135 -11.86 2.02 -6.17
C PRO A 135 -11.39 1.80 -4.74
N TYR A 136 -10.62 2.73 -4.17
CA TYR A 136 -10.24 2.70 -2.75
C TYR A 136 -11.47 2.79 -1.85
N ILE A 137 -12.32 3.80 -2.07
CA ILE A 137 -13.50 4.04 -1.23
C ILE A 137 -14.48 2.87 -1.32
N LEU A 138 -14.72 2.37 -2.54
CA LEU A 138 -15.68 1.28 -2.76
C LEU A 138 -15.20 -0.04 -2.17
N SER A 139 -13.90 -0.34 -2.24
CA SER A 139 -13.37 -1.58 -1.64
C SER A 139 -13.43 -1.54 -0.11
N GLU A 140 -13.09 -0.41 0.51
CA GLU A 140 -13.28 -0.20 1.96
C GLU A 140 -14.76 -0.38 2.36
N ALA A 141 -15.71 0.17 1.57
CA ALA A 141 -17.14 0.05 1.86
C ALA A 141 -17.67 -1.40 1.80
N ILE A 142 -17.03 -2.28 1.03
CA ILE A 142 -17.40 -3.70 0.89
C ILE A 142 -16.61 -4.58 1.89
N GLY A 143 -15.70 -4.00 2.68
CA GLY A 143 -14.86 -4.73 3.64
C GLY A 143 -13.64 -5.42 3.00
N LEU A 144 -13.22 -4.96 1.82
CA LEU A 144 -11.97 -5.34 1.16
C LEU A 144 -10.85 -4.35 1.51
N SER A 145 -9.61 -4.67 1.13
CA SER A 145 -8.48 -3.75 1.34
C SER A 145 -8.50 -2.63 0.30
N GLY A 146 -8.76 -1.40 0.78
CA GLY A 146 -8.71 -0.16 -0.01
C GLY A 146 -7.39 0.00 -0.74
N ILE A 147 -6.30 -0.15 0.01
CA ILE A 147 -4.93 0.11 -0.42
C ILE A 147 -4.49 -0.90 -1.49
N LEU A 148 -4.80 -2.19 -1.29
CA LEU A 148 -4.50 -3.21 -2.29
C LEU A 148 -5.33 -3.01 -3.57
N SER A 149 -6.61 -2.64 -3.43
CA SER A 149 -7.49 -2.41 -4.58
C SER A 149 -7.05 -1.22 -5.43
N ILE A 150 -6.69 -0.08 -4.82
CA ILE A 150 -6.21 1.09 -5.55
C ILE A 150 -4.84 0.86 -6.19
N LEU A 151 -3.96 0.09 -5.57
CA LEU A 151 -2.67 -0.30 -6.15
C LEU A 151 -2.84 -1.11 -7.43
N ILE A 152 -3.70 -2.14 -7.39
CA ILE A 152 -3.98 -2.96 -8.57
C ILE A 152 -4.71 -2.15 -9.64
N THR A 153 -5.66 -1.29 -9.25
CA THR A 153 -6.31 -0.34 -10.16
C THR A 153 -5.27 0.55 -10.85
N GLY A 154 -4.34 1.14 -10.09
CA GLY A 154 -3.27 1.99 -10.61
C GLY A 154 -2.33 1.26 -11.57
N MET A 155 -2.02 -0.01 -11.28
CA MET A 155 -1.22 -0.86 -12.18
C MET A 155 -1.95 -1.09 -13.52
N VAL A 156 -3.24 -1.42 -13.48
CA VAL A 156 -4.07 -1.62 -14.68
C VAL A 156 -4.20 -0.31 -15.46
N MET A 157 -4.49 0.80 -14.78
CA MET A 157 -4.58 2.13 -15.41
C MET A 157 -3.25 2.56 -16.04
N GLY A 158 -2.12 2.27 -15.39
CA GLY A 158 -0.79 2.54 -15.93
C GLY A 158 -0.51 1.80 -17.24
N HIS A 159 -1.11 0.63 -17.43
CA HIS A 159 -1.01 -0.14 -18.68
C HIS A 159 -2.03 0.28 -19.73
N TYR A 160 -3.31 0.42 -19.36
CA TYR A 160 -4.40 0.65 -20.32
C TYR A 160 -4.80 2.13 -20.48
N ALA A 161 -4.99 2.86 -19.38
CA ALA A 161 -5.42 4.27 -19.43
C ALA A 161 -4.35 5.20 -20.04
N LYS A 162 -3.07 4.79 -20.00
CA LYS A 162 -1.96 5.49 -20.67
C LYS A 162 -2.17 5.69 -22.19
N TYR A 163 -2.97 4.84 -22.83
CA TYR A 163 -3.33 4.97 -24.25
C TYR A 163 -4.61 5.76 -24.48
N SER A 164 -5.43 5.94 -23.44
CA SER A 164 -6.66 6.73 -23.49
C SER A 164 -6.38 8.22 -23.28
N LEU A 165 -5.30 8.57 -22.56
CA LEU A 165 -4.93 9.95 -22.28
C LEU A 165 -4.22 10.64 -23.44
N SER A 166 -4.40 11.96 -23.55
CA SER A 166 -3.63 12.79 -24.48
C SER A 166 -2.13 12.77 -24.13
N PRO A 167 -1.21 12.96 -25.10
CA PRO A 167 0.23 12.91 -24.85
C PRO A 167 0.70 13.91 -23.79
N ILE A 168 0.09 15.10 -23.76
CA ILE A 168 0.40 16.16 -22.81
C ILE A 168 -0.12 15.79 -21.41
N SER A 169 -1.37 15.31 -21.31
CA SER A 169 -1.96 14.86 -20.05
C SER A 169 -1.18 13.70 -19.43
N ARG A 170 -0.70 12.76 -20.24
CA ARG A 170 0.13 11.64 -19.76
C ARG A 170 1.39 12.09 -19.04
N VAL A 171 2.17 12.99 -19.64
CA VAL A 171 3.38 13.54 -19.01
C VAL A 171 3.02 14.35 -17.77
N THR A 172 1.92 15.09 -17.82
CA THR A 172 1.44 15.91 -16.70
C THR A 172 1.02 15.04 -15.50
N VAL A 173 0.29 13.94 -15.73
CA VAL A 173 -0.08 12.97 -14.69
C VAL A 173 1.16 12.34 -14.06
N GLU A 174 2.12 11.87 -14.87
CA GLU A 174 3.36 11.26 -14.37
C GLU A 174 4.12 12.25 -13.46
N ASN A 175 4.25 13.52 -13.88
CA ASN A 175 4.91 14.56 -13.08
C ASN A 175 4.15 14.89 -11.79
N ILE A 176 2.82 15.06 -11.86
CA ILE A 176 2.00 15.38 -10.68
C ILE A 176 2.06 14.24 -9.66
N LEU A 177 1.90 12.99 -10.11
CA LEU A 177 1.99 11.82 -9.22
C LEU A 177 3.38 11.70 -8.58
N GLN A 178 4.45 11.97 -9.33
CA GLN A 178 5.81 11.94 -8.79
C GLN A 178 6.01 13.03 -7.73
N VAL A 179 5.54 14.25 -7.97
CA VAL A 179 5.63 15.35 -7.00
C VAL A 179 4.81 15.03 -5.74
N ILE A 180 3.57 14.55 -5.89
CA ILE A 180 2.71 14.16 -4.76
C ILE A 180 3.36 13.04 -3.95
N SER A 181 3.91 12.02 -4.61
CA SER A 181 4.59 10.90 -3.95
C SER A 181 5.79 11.38 -3.13
N SER A 182 6.65 12.23 -3.70
CA SER A 182 7.82 12.77 -2.98
C SER A 182 7.43 13.66 -1.80
N ILE A 183 6.38 14.46 -1.95
CA ILE A 183 5.86 15.28 -0.85
C ILE A 183 5.32 14.38 0.27
N ALA A 184 4.52 13.36 -0.06
CA ALA A 184 3.99 12.42 0.92
C ALA A 184 5.10 11.68 1.68
N GLU A 185 6.15 11.24 0.98
CA GLU A 185 7.32 10.58 1.57
C GLU A 185 8.05 11.49 2.57
N ILE A 186 8.31 12.76 2.20
CA ILE A 186 8.90 13.75 3.10
C ILE A 186 8.03 13.97 4.35
N PHE A 187 6.71 14.06 4.17
CA PHE A 187 5.79 14.22 5.29
C PHE A 187 5.79 13.02 6.25
N ILE A 188 5.80 11.79 5.72
CA ILE A 188 5.84 10.57 6.54
C ILE A 188 7.15 10.52 7.35
N PHE A 189 8.31 10.77 6.74
CA PHE A 189 9.59 10.77 7.45
C PHE A 189 9.69 11.90 8.47
N ALA A 190 9.23 13.11 8.13
CA ALA A 190 9.20 14.22 9.07
C ALA A 190 8.29 13.92 10.28
N TYR A 191 7.11 13.33 10.02
CA TYR A 191 6.17 12.93 11.08
C TYR A 191 6.80 11.89 12.01
N LEU A 192 7.39 10.82 11.47
CA LEU A 192 8.07 9.79 12.25
C LEU A 192 9.22 10.39 13.10
N GLY A 193 10.02 11.29 12.52
CA GLY A 193 11.10 11.98 13.23
C GLY A 193 10.61 12.86 14.39
N LEU A 194 9.47 13.53 14.23
CA LEU A 194 8.85 14.34 15.29
C LEU A 194 8.14 13.50 16.36
N SER A 195 7.56 12.35 15.98
CA SER A 195 6.87 11.46 16.92
C SER A 195 7.81 10.78 17.91
N PHE A 196 9.05 10.50 17.51
CA PHE A 196 10.03 9.79 18.36
C PHE A 196 10.30 10.49 19.71
N PRO A 197 10.66 11.79 19.77
CA PRO A 197 10.86 12.47 21.06
C PRO A 197 9.57 12.64 21.88
N LEU A 198 8.39 12.76 21.25
CA LEU A 198 7.11 12.88 21.96
C LEU A 198 6.72 11.61 22.72
N ILE A 199 7.13 10.43 22.24
CA ILE A 199 6.90 9.15 22.91
C ILE A 199 7.82 8.99 24.13
N SER A 200 9.08 9.45 24.04
CA SER A 200 10.03 9.44 25.16
C SER A 200 9.62 10.37 26.31
N VAL A 201 8.79 11.38 26.08
CA VAL A 201 8.31 12.30 27.14
C VAL A 201 7.07 11.77 27.87
N LYS A 202 6.29 10.87 27.25
CA LYS A 202 5.06 10.30 27.83
C LYS A 202 5.26 9.02 28.65
N THR A 203 6.47 8.47 28.66
CA THR A 203 6.84 7.32 29.49
C THR A 203 7.51 7.82 30.78
N PRO A 204 6.83 7.83 31.95
CA PRO A 204 7.54 8.05 33.19
C PRO A 204 8.52 6.88 33.44
N PRO A 205 9.62 7.13 34.19
CA PRO A 205 10.66 6.13 34.46
C PRO A 205 10.13 4.87 35.17
#